data_AF-A0A1M6Q3E7-F1
#
_entry.id   AF-A0A1M6Q3E7-F1
#
_cell.length_a   1.000
_cell.length_b   1.000
_cell.length_c   1.000
_cell.angle_alpha   90.00
_cell.angle_beta   90.00
_cell.angle_gamma   90.00
#
_symmetry.space_group_name_H-M   'P 1'
#
loop_
_entity.id
_entity.type
_entity.pdbx_description
1 polymer ?
#
loop_
_entity_poly.entity_id
_entity_poly.type
_entity_poly.pdbx_seq_one_letter_code
_entity_poly.pdbx_strand_id
1 'polypeptide(L)'
;MIYLCDVLLEKMTESSQTIRKITADIDKEYKLQTGTGLFVFKHLIATKRIKLDMNKEIKLNERLENLVIDIKKERLGGDSIVNY
;
A
#
# COMPACT_ATOMS: atom_id res chain seq x y z
N MET A 1 4.27 1.44 -13.93
CA MET A 1 3.98 0.79 -12.63
C MET A 1 4.26 1.69 -11.43
N ILE A 2 5.32 2.51 -11.45
CA ILE A 2 5.71 3.43 -10.37
C ILE A 2 4.53 4.35 -9.93
N TYR A 3 3.84 4.97 -10.89
CA TYR A 3 2.70 5.84 -10.60
C TYR A 3 1.58 5.20 -9.74
N LEU A 4 1.15 3.98 -10.08
CA LEU A 4 0.11 3.27 -9.31
C LEU A 4 0.59 2.87 -7.90
N CYS A 5 1.90 2.64 -7.73
CA CYS A 5 2.48 2.35 -6.43
C CYS A 5 2.40 3.58 -5.51
N ASP A 6 2.71 4.77 -6.04
CA ASP A 6 2.66 6.03 -5.29
C ASP A 6 1.22 6.39 -4.92
N VAL A 7 0.30 6.33 -5.88
CA VAL A 7 -1.13 6.59 -5.66
C VAL A 7 -1.72 5.64 -4.62
N LEU A 8 -1.42 4.33 -4.73
CA LEU A 8 -1.92 3.35 -3.76
C LEU A 8 -1.37 3.63 -2.37
N LEU A 9 -0.08 3.94 -2.27
CA LEU A 9 0.57 4.21 -1.00
C LEU A 9 -0.01 5.46 -0.33
N GLU A 10 -0.20 6.55 -1.09
CA GLU A 10 -0.83 7.78 -0.61
C GLU A 10 -2.24 7.51 -0.08
N LYS A 11 -3.10 6.87 -0.88
CA LYS A 11 -4.46 6.49 -0.47
C LYS A 11 -4.47 5.62 0.79
N MET A 12 -3.54 4.68 0.93
CA MET A 12 -3.46 3.84 2.13
C MET A 12 -2.95 4.57 3.36
N THR A 13 -2.14 5.61 3.21
CA THR A 13 -1.67 6.45 4.34
C THR A 13 -2.69 7.49 4.79
N GLU A 14 -3.59 7.92 3.92
CA GLU A 14 -4.59 8.95 4.22
C GLU A 14 -5.97 8.38 4.57
N SER A 15 -6.25 7.15 4.14
CA SER A 15 -7.55 6.51 4.34
C SER A 15 -7.60 5.70 5.64
N SER A 16 -8.75 5.79 6.32
CA SER A 16 -9.10 4.95 7.48
C SER A 16 -9.80 3.64 7.08
N GLN A 17 -9.80 3.30 5.79
CA GLN A 17 -10.41 2.09 5.26
C GLN A 17 -9.47 0.88 5.29
N THR A 18 -10.03 -0.30 5.06
CA THR A 18 -9.27 -1.55 5.02
C THR A 18 -8.43 -1.66 3.74
N ILE A 19 -7.32 -2.39 3.81
CA ILE A 19 -6.45 -2.67 2.65
C ILE A 19 -7.27 -3.26 1.48
N ARG A 20 -8.19 -4.19 1.78
CA ARG A 20 -9.11 -4.78 0.79
C ARG A 20 -9.97 -3.73 0.09
N LYS A 21 -10.55 -2.79 0.84
CA LYS A 21 -11.43 -1.76 0.26
C LYS A 21 -10.64 -0.82 -0.65
N ILE A 22 -9.48 -0.36 -0.18
CA ILE A 22 -8.64 0.59 -0.93
C ILE A 22 -8.12 -0.03 -2.22
N THR A 23 -7.66 -1.28 -2.17
CA THR A 23 -7.19 -2.00 -3.38
C THR A 23 -8.31 -2.25 -4.39
N ALA A 24 -9.52 -2.58 -3.94
CA ALA A 24 -10.68 -2.73 -4.82
C ALA A 24 -11.17 -1.38 -5.40
N ASP A 25 -11.07 -0.30 -4.63
CA ASP A 25 -11.44 1.03 -5.09
C ASP A 25 -10.47 1.54 -6.17
N ILE A 26 -9.17 1.27 -6.03
CA ILE A 26 -8.17 1.54 -7.08
C ILE A 26 -8.54 0.81 -8.37
N ASP A 27 -8.90 -0.48 -8.30
CA ASP A 27 -9.30 -1.23 -9.49
C ASP A 27 -10.48 -0.56 -10.20
N LYS A 28 -11.47 -0.09 -9.42
CA LYS A 28 -12.66 0.58 -9.96
C LYS A 28 -12.37 1.98 -10.50
N GLU A 29 -11.66 2.82 -9.75
CA GLU A 29 -11.34 4.20 -10.13
C GLU A 29 -10.52 4.26 -11.42
N TYR A 30 -9.55 3.36 -11.56
CA TYR A 30 -8.64 3.31 -12.71
C TYR A 30 -9.08 2.34 -13.81
N LYS A 31 -10.28 1.74 -13.70
CA LYS A 31 -10.83 0.75 -14.64
C LYS A 31 -9.85 -0.41 -14.92
N LEU A 32 -9.17 -0.88 -13.88
CA LEU A 32 -8.22 -1.98 -13.95
C LEU A 32 -8.94 -3.33 -13.82
N GLN A 33 -8.23 -4.40 -14.18
CA GLN A 33 -8.70 -5.76 -13.88
C GLN A 33 -8.81 -5.94 -12.35
N THR A 34 -9.89 -6.57 -11.89
CA THR A 34 -10.07 -6.91 -10.48
C THR A 34 -8.87 -7.70 -9.95
N GLY A 35 -8.31 -7.22 -8.83
CA GLY A 35 -7.12 -7.77 -8.19
C GLY A 35 -5.83 -7.03 -8.53
N THR A 36 -5.84 -6.05 -9.45
CA THR A 36 -4.63 -5.30 -9.82
C THR A 36 -4.11 -4.45 -8.66
N GLY A 37 -4.99 -3.79 -7.89
CA GLY A 37 -4.62 -3.02 -6.71
C GLY A 37 -3.98 -3.90 -5.63
N LEU A 38 -4.49 -5.13 -5.46
CA LEU A 38 -3.89 -6.09 -4.53
C LEU A 38 -2.52 -6.57 -5.02
N PHE A 39 -2.35 -6.75 -6.33
CA PHE A 39 -1.05 -7.03 -6.92
C PHE A 39 -0.05 -5.89 -6.67
N VAL A 40 -0.45 -4.63 -6.85
CA VAL A 40 0.38 -3.46 -6.55
C VAL A 40 0.74 -3.40 -5.06
N PHE A 41 -0.20 -3.70 -4.16
CA PHE A 41 0.09 -3.80 -2.73
C PHE A 41 1.16 -4.85 -2.41
N LYS A 42 1.04 -6.06 -2.99
CA LYS A 42 2.07 -7.11 -2.85
C LYS A 42 3.42 -6.66 -3.39
N HIS A 43 3.42 -5.91 -4.49
CA HIS A 43 4.64 -5.34 -5.06
C HIS A 43 5.30 -4.34 -4.10
N LEU A 44 4.54 -3.44 -3.47
CA LEU A 44 5.06 -2.49 -2.47
C LEU A 44 5.71 -3.20 -1.27
N ILE A 45 5.17 -4.35 -0.85
CA ILE A 45 5.77 -5.19 0.20
C ILE A 45 7.07 -5.81 -0.29
N ALA A 46 7.06 -6.42 -1.48
CA ALA A 46 8.22 -7.08 -2.06
C ALA A 46 9.39 -6.13 -2.30
N THR A 47 9.11 -4.87 -2.65
CA THR A 47 10.11 -3.80 -2.82
C THR A 47 10.48 -3.07 -1.53
N LYS A 48 9.97 -3.54 -0.37
CA LYS A 48 10.21 -2.95 0.96
C LYS A 48 9.80 -1.47 1.07
N ARG A 49 8.88 -1.02 0.22
CA ARG A 49 8.23 0.29 0.33
C ARG A 49 7.18 0.28 1.44
N ILE A 50 6.56 -0.88 1.68
CA ILE A 50 5.78 -1.18 2.88
C ILE A 50 6.49 -2.30 3.62
N LYS A 51 6.90 -2.07 4.86
CA LYS A 51 7.39 -3.13 5.75
C LYS A 51 6.29 -3.59 6.68
N LEU A 52 6.15 -4.89 6.81
CA LEU A 52 5.23 -5.56 7.73
C LEU A 52 5.91 -6.78 8.34
N ASP A 53 5.35 -7.30 9.43
CA ASP A 53 5.83 -8.54 10.05
C ASP A 53 5.42 -9.75 9.19
N MET A 54 6.36 -10.24 8.39
CA MET A 54 6.14 -11.38 7.48
C MET A 54 5.95 -12.72 8.22
N ASN A 55 6.18 -12.78 9.54
CA ASN A 55 5.88 -13.96 10.36
C ASN A 55 4.41 -14.01 10.79
N LYS A 56 3.65 -12.93 10.53
CA LYS A 56 2.22 -12.84 10.81
C LYS A 56 1.42 -12.89 9.50
N GLU A 57 0.19 -13.38 9.61
CA GLU A 57 -0.75 -13.34 8.51
C GLU A 57 -1.05 -11.89 8.11
N ILE A 58 -1.04 -11.62 6.81
CA ILE A 58 -1.40 -10.31 6.25
C ILE A 58 -2.93 -10.20 6.22
N LYS A 59 -3.50 -9.60 7.26
CA LYS A 59 -4.94 -9.39 7.40
C LYS A 59 -5.44 -8.23 6.50
N LEU A 60 -5.93 -8.56 5.31
CA LEU A 60 -6.42 -7.55 4.35
C LEU A 60 -7.68 -6.78 4.80
N ASN A 61 -8.39 -7.28 5.81
CA ASN A 61 -9.58 -6.63 6.39
C ASN A 61 -9.24 -5.60 7.47
N GLU A 62 -7.95 -5.34 7.70
CA GLU A 62 -7.46 -4.33 8.63
C GLU A 62 -6.98 -3.09 7.88
N ARG A 63 -6.74 -2.02 8.65
CA ARG A 63 -6.12 -0.79 8.16
C ARG A 63 -4.62 -0.94 7.98
N LEU A 64 -4.02 -0.11 7.13
CA LEU A 64 -2.58 -0.14 6.90
C LEU A 64 -1.79 0.11 8.20
N GLU A 65 -2.20 1.11 8.98
CA GLU A 65 -1.59 1.51 10.27
C GLU A 65 -1.48 0.35 11.29
N ASN A 66 -2.40 -0.62 11.23
CA ASN A 66 -2.41 -1.75 12.16
C ASN A 66 -1.42 -2.86 11.79
N LEU A 67 -0.90 -2.86 10.56
CA LEU A 67 -0.06 -3.94 10.02
C LEU A 67 1.37 -3.50 9.73
N VAL A 68 1.56 -2.21 9.48
CA VAL A 68 2.80 -1.67 8.93
C VAL A 68 3.76 -1.27 10.04
N ILE A 69 5.02 -1.66 9.84
CA ILE A 69 6.15 -1.32 10.70
C ILE A 69 6.81 -0.02 10.21
N ASP A 70 6.91 0.17 8.89
CA ASP A 70 7.64 1.28 8.28
C ASP A 70 7.21 1.46 6.82
N ILE A 71 7.20 2.71 6.33
CA ILE A 71 6.88 3.08 4.95
C ILE A 71 8.02 3.91 4.36
N LYS A 72 8.57 3.43 3.24
CA LYS A 72 9.48 4.22 2.41
C LYS A 72 8.70 4.90 1.29
N LYS A 73 8.62 6.22 1.36
CA LYS A 73 8.18 7.07 0.24
C LYS A 73 9.40 7.39 -0.63
N GLU A 74 9.45 6.85 -1.84
CA GLU A 74 10.41 7.30 -2.85
C GLU A 74 10.00 8.73 -3.25
N ARG A 75 10.72 9.74 -2.77
CA ARG A 75 10.56 11.10 -3.29
C ARG A 75 11.32 11.18 -4.61
N LEU A 76 10.70 11.82 -5.61
CA LEU A 76 11.44 12.54 -6.65
C LEU A 76 12.26 13.65 -5.95
N GLY A 77 13.40 13.29 -5.37
CA GLY A 77 14.28 14.18 -4.59
C GLY A 77 14.14 14.04 -3.07
N GLY A 78 14.94 13.16 -2.47
CA GLY A 78 15.29 13.16 -1.04
C GLY A 78 14.43 12.27 -0.14
N ASP A 79 15.01 11.19 0.39
CA ASP A 79 14.33 10.27 1.31
C ASP A 79 13.81 10.98 2.58
N SER A 80 12.57 10.71 2.95
CA SER A 80 12.02 11.07 4.25
C SER A 80 11.34 9.85 4.86
N ILE A 81 11.84 9.41 6.01
CA ILE A 81 11.33 8.25 6.74
C ILE A 81 10.13 8.73 7.58
N VAL A 82 8.96 8.12 7.39
CA VAL A 82 7.79 8.33 8.25
C VAL A 82 7.62 7.07 9.08
N ASN A 83 7.94 7.16 10.37
CA ASN A 83 7.69 6.07 11.32
C ASN A 83 6.23 6.17 11.80
N TYR A 84 5.53 5.03 11.78
CA TYR A 84 4.18 4.86 12.32
C TYR A 84 4.24 4.17 13.69
#